data_AF-A0A434AEY2-F1
#
_entry.id   AF-A0A434AEY2-F1
#
_cell.length_a   1.000
_cell.length_b   1.000
_cell.length_c   1.000
_cell.angle_alpha   90.00
_cell.angle_beta   90.00
_cell.angle_gamma   90.00
#
_symmetry.space_group_name_H-M   'P 1'
#
loop_
_entity.id
_entity.type
_entity.pdbx_description
1 polymer ?
#
loop_
_entity_poly.entity_id
_entity_poly.type
_entity_poly.pdbx_seq_one_letter_code
_entity_poly.pdbx_strand_id
1 'polypeptide(L)'
;MSKKSSFSDLKRVITYKRVALLSILIGVGIMAIFGYLLLVGNYEYSGKDITLDSIDLTYKIGSFLGAVIGPFWTLAGVFLYYTALNYQKDEIKKSQEATQIQSFETTFFNLLNNQRSITENIKGIFTTSKDLNYSRFQIMGLDYFRISKQALNYLFKSISYKKHLGRFSEESLKEEIAIIHEEYPQYEHELLLTEENDIQKLKIFNKTYNLTEDIWDNLSRTEVFEKEKKSYELFFKVHHYEIGHYFRHLYNILNFIESSEKHFSERNIVFDHKKYANFIQAQMSSFELMLLFYNVLFFDKTKRLVLKYGILDNLAKEDLINTSDYFEQTGIKLKTRDELLFS
;
A
#
# COMPACT_ATOMS: atom_id res chain seq x y z
N MET A 1 0.27 12.01 26.58
CA MET A 1 0.17 13.38 27.13
C MET A 1 -0.95 14.25 26.52
N SER A 2 -1.59 13.91 25.39
CA SER A 2 -2.58 14.80 24.73
C SER A 2 -3.96 14.90 25.41
N LYS A 3 -4.43 13.87 26.14
CA LYS A 3 -5.75 13.89 26.79
C LYS A 3 -5.89 14.94 27.90
N LYS A 4 -4.79 15.27 28.58
CA LYS A 4 -4.80 16.22 29.70
C LYS A 4 -4.83 17.68 29.24
N SER A 5 -4.26 18.01 28.08
CA SER A 5 -4.33 19.37 27.51
C SER A 5 -5.71 19.63 26.89
N SER A 6 -6.28 18.67 26.16
CA SER A 6 -7.62 18.80 25.57
C SER A 6 -8.70 19.09 26.63
N PHE A 7 -8.60 18.48 27.81
CA PHE A 7 -9.56 18.72 28.91
C PHE A 7 -9.40 20.10 29.57
N SER A 8 -8.16 20.61 29.68
CA SER A 8 -7.93 21.97 30.19
C SER A 8 -8.37 23.03 29.18
N ASP A 9 -8.21 22.77 27.89
CA ASP A 9 -8.61 23.68 26.82
C ASP A 9 -10.14 23.74 26.70
N LEU A 10 -10.82 22.60 26.85
CA LEU A 10 -12.28 22.53 26.91
C LEU A 10 -12.84 23.32 28.11
N LYS A 11 -12.23 23.19 29.29
CA LYS A 11 -12.61 23.99 30.47
C LYS A 11 -12.42 25.48 30.23
N ARG A 12 -11.33 25.90 29.59
CA ARG A 12 -11.06 27.30 29.25
C ARG A 12 -12.11 27.85 28.28
N VAL A 13 -12.43 27.11 27.22
CA VAL A 13 -13.48 27.47 26.25
C VAL A 13 -14.84 27.66 26.92
N ILE A 14 -15.23 26.72 27.80
CA ILE A 14 -16.48 26.83 28.58
C ILE A 14 -16.45 28.06 29.50
N THR A 15 -15.32 28.35 30.14
CA THR A 15 -15.16 29.53 30.98
C THR A 15 -15.28 30.83 30.18
N TYR A 16 -14.63 30.95 29.02
CA TYR A 16 -14.72 32.16 28.19
C TYR A 16 -16.14 32.41 27.66
N LYS A 17 -16.85 31.35 27.26
CA LYS A 17 -18.27 31.45 26.87
C LYS A 17 -19.14 31.95 28.03
N ARG A 18 -18.89 31.49 29.26
CA ARG A 18 -19.61 31.97 30.46
C ARG A 18 -19.30 33.42 30.78
N VAL A 19 -18.03 33.84 30.67
CA VAL A 19 -17.64 35.24 30.87
C VAL A 19 -18.30 36.14 29.83
N ALA A 20 -18.33 35.74 28.56
CA ALA A 20 -19.04 36.49 27.52
C ALA A 20 -20.53 36.66 27.83
N LEU A 21 -21.22 35.58 28.24
CA LEU A 21 -22.63 35.62 28.63
C LEU A 21 -22.87 36.52 29.85
N LEU A 22 -22.00 36.46 30.85
CA LEU A 22 -22.07 37.35 32.02
C LEU A 22 -21.88 38.82 31.63
N SER A 23 -20.93 39.13 30.75
CA SER A 23 -20.73 40.50 30.23
C SER A 23 -21.96 41.01 29.50
N ILE A 24 -22.61 40.17 28.68
CA ILE A 24 -23.87 40.51 28.00
C ILE A 24 -24.97 40.77 29.03
N LEU A 25 -25.13 39.89 30.02
CA LEU A 25 -26.15 40.04 31.07
C LEU A 25 -25.96 41.29 31.91
N ILE A 26 -24.71 41.64 32.25
CA ILE A 26 -24.38 42.88 32.96
C ILE A 26 -24.73 44.10 32.09
N GLY A 27 -24.35 44.10 30.82
CA GLY A 27 -24.69 45.17 29.89
C GLY A 27 -26.20 45.37 29.75
N VAL A 28 -26.97 44.28 29.64
CA VAL A 28 -28.44 44.30 29.58
C VAL A 28 -29.04 44.78 30.91
N GLY A 29 -28.51 44.33 32.05
CA GLY A 29 -28.96 44.75 33.37
C GLY A 29 -28.76 46.25 33.63
N ILE A 30 -27.59 46.79 33.28
CA ILE A 30 -27.30 48.22 33.38
C ILE A 30 -28.24 49.02 32.47
N MET A 31 -28.51 48.53 31.26
CA MET A 31 -29.43 49.16 30.32
C MET A 31 -30.87 49.23 30.88
N ALA A 32 -31.34 48.14 31.51
CA ALA A 32 -32.65 48.09 32.13
C ALA A 32 -32.77 49.04 33.33
N ILE A 33 -31.75 49.10 34.19
CA ILE A 33 -31.69 50.03 35.33
C ILE A 33 -31.71 51.48 34.85
N PHE A 34 -30.90 51.81 33.84
CA PHE A 34 -30.85 53.15 33.26
C PHE A 34 -32.19 53.55 32.64
N GLY A 35 -32.83 52.64 31.89
CA GLY A 35 -34.18 52.85 31.35
C GLY A 35 -35.23 53.09 32.43
N TYR A 36 -35.17 52.34 33.54
CA TYR A 36 -36.04 52.54 34.69
C TYR A 36 -35.82 53.91 35.37
N LEU A 37 -34.55 54.31 35.56
CA LEU A 37 -34.21 55.62 36.12
C LEU A 37 -34.70 56.78 35.24
N LEU A 38 -34.68 56.62 33.92
CA LEU A 38 -35.26 57.59 32.98
C LEU A 38 -36.79 57.69 33.10
N LEU A 39 -37.48 56.59 33.38
CA LEU A 39 -38.95 56.57 33.53
C LEU A 39 -39.43 57.11 34.89
N VAL A 40 -38.65 56.89 35.95
CA VAL A 40 -39.01 57.31 37.33
C VAL A 40 -38.47 58.70 37.67
N GLY A 41 -37.40 59.13 37.01
CA GLY A 41 -36.90 60.50 37.15
C GLY A 41 -37.92 61.50 36.59
N ASN A 42 -38.55 62.28 37.46
CA ASN A 42 -39.31 63.47 37.06
C ASN A 42 -38.34 64.51 36.48
N TYR A 43 -38.11 64.46 35.16
CA TYR A 43 -37.46 65.55 34.46
C TYR A 43 -38.44 66.73 34.44
N GLU A 44 -38.22 67.73 35.29
CA GLU A 44 -38.90 69.02 35.22
C GLU A 44 -38.59 69.66 33.85
N TYR A 45 -39.51 69.48 32.92
CA TYR A 45 -39.48 70.04 31.58
C TYR A 45 -39.85 71.53 31.69
N SER A 46 -38.91 72.36 32.14
CA SER A 46 -39.07 73.80 32.11
C SER A 46 -38.91 74.29 30.69
N GLY A 47 -40.04 74.64 30.08
CA GLY A 47 -40.17 74.84 28.64
C GLY A 47 -39.22 75.89 28.06
N LYS A 48 -38.51 75.50 27.00
CA LYS A 48 -38.35 76.28 25.76
C LYS A 48 -37.76 75.40 24.65
N ASP A 49 -38.46 75.41 23.51
CA ASP A 49 -38.11 74.89 22.18
C ASP A 49 -37.75 73.39 22.03
N ILE A 50 -38.74 72.66 21.53
CA ILE A 50 -38.90 71.19 21.49
C ILE A 50 -37.93 70.47 20.51
N THR A 51 -37.02 71.17 19.82
CA THR A 51 -36.11 70.56 18.83
C THR A 51 -34.67 70.33 19.32
N LEU A 52 -34.20 71.03 20.35
CA LEU A 52 -32.83 70.91 20.89
C LEU A 52 -32.73 69.96 22.10
N ASP A 53 -33.76 69.90 22.95
CA ASP A 53 -33.79 69.01 24.13
C ASP A 53 -33.84 67.53 23.77
N SER A 54 -34.53 67.16 22.69
CA SER A 54 -34.59 65.78 22.22
C SER A 54 -33.24 65.30 21.69
N ILE A 55 -32.46 66.20 21.07
CA ILE A 55 -31.10 65.93 20.60
C ILE A 55 -30.14 65.80 21.79
N ASP A 56 -30.23 66.68 22.79
CA ASP A 56 -29.38 66.61 24.00
C ASP A 56 -29.69 65.38 24.86
N LEU A 57 -30.97 65.02 25.03
CA LEU A 57 -31.37 63.79 25.71
C LEU A 57 -30.88 62.54 24.95
N THR A 58 -31.03 62.52 23.63
CA THR A 58 -30.54 61.42 22.78
C THR A 58 -29.00 61.33 22.85
N TYR A 59 -28.31 62.46 22.89
CA TYR A 59 -26.85 62.53 23.06
C TYR A 59 -26.39 62.02 24.43
N LYS A 60 -27.08 62.40 25.52
CA LYS A 60 -26.80 61.90 26.89
C LYS A 60 -27.06 60.40 27.01
N ILE A 61 -28.14 59.90 26.41
CA ILE A 61 -28.44 58.47 26.35
C ILE A 61 -27.37 57.76 25.53
N GLY A 62 -27.05 58.26 24.33
CA GLY A 62 -26.04 57.67 23.44
C GLY A 62 -24.64 57.62 24.05
N SER A 63 -24.23 58.69 24.74
CA SER A 63 -22.94 58.75 25.44
C SER A 63 -22.88 57.81 26.64
N PHE A 64 -23.95 57.66 27.42
CA PHE A 64 -24.03 56.67 28.50
C PHE A 64 -24.00 55.24 27.97
N LEU A 65 -24.83 54.91 26.98
CA LEU A 65 -24.85 53.59 26.33
C LEU A 65 -23.46 53.25 25.76
N GLY A 66 -22.81 54.20 25.10
CA GLY A 66 -21.47 54.02 24.53
C GLY A 66 -20.37 53.85 25.58
N ALA A 67 -20.36 54.68 26.64
CA ALA A 67 -19.30 54.67 27.64
C ALA A 67 -19.44 53.54 28.66
N VAL A 68 -20.68 53.18 29.03
CA VAL A 68 -20.93 52.22 30.12
C VAL A 68 -21.29 50.83 29.58
N ILE A 69 -22.19 50.73 28.59
CA ILE A 69 -22.64 49.43 28.06
C ILE A 69 -21.73 48.93 26.93
N GLY A 70 -21.20 49.86 26.13
CA GLY A 70 -20.26 49.56 25.04
C GLY A 70 -19.10 48.64 25.46
N PRO A 71 -18.34 48.93 26.53
CA PRO A 71 -17.24 48.08 26.98
C PRO A 71 -17.65 46.65 27.31
N PHE A 72 -18.83 46.42 27.90
CA PHE A 72 -19.30 45.06 28.21
C PHE A 72 -19.67 44.27 26.95
N TRP A 73 -20.28 44.92 25.96
CA TRP A 73 -20.56 44.30 24.65
C TRP A 73 -19.27 44.02 23.87
N THR A 74 -18.32 44.96 23.86
CA THR A 74 -17.01 44.77 23.24
C THR A 74 -16.27 43.61 23.91
N LEU A 75 -16.25 43.55 25.24
CA LEU A 75 -15.62 42.47 26.00
C LEU A 75 -16.26 41.10 25.70
N ALA A 76 -17.60 41.04 25.64
CA ALA A 76 -18.30 39.83 25.23
C ALA A 76 -17.93 39.40 23.81
N GLY A 77 -17.86 40.36 22.86
CA GLY A 77 -17.43 40.13 21.50
C GLY A 77 -16.01 39.55 21.41
N VAL A 78 -15.06 40.10 22.17
CA VAL A 78 -13.67 39.59 22.22
C VAL A 78 -13.62 38.15 22.72
N PHE A 79 -14.35 37.81 23.79
CA PHE A 79 -14.38 36.43 24.30
C PHE A 79 -15.07 35.45 23.35
N LEU A 80 -16.15 35.86 22.68
CA LEU A 80 -16.81 35.06 21.66
C LEU A 80 -15.90 34.82 20.45
N TYR A 81 -15.24 35.87 19.96
CA TYR A 81 -14.28 35.78 18.85
C TYR A 81 -13.09 34.88 19.20
N TYR A 82 -12.50 35.04 20.38
CA TYR A 82 -11.42 34.17 20.86
C TYR A 82 -11.86 32.70 20.94
N THR A 83 -13.08 32.45 21.44
CA THR A 83 -13.66 31.11 21.49
C THR A 83 -13.83 30.52 20.09
N ALA A 84 -14.34 31.32 19.14
CA ALA A 84 -14.49 30.90 17.74
C ALA A 84 -13.13 30.59 17.08
N LEU A 85 -12.11 31.41 17.32
CA LEU A 85 -10.75 31.17 16.80
C LEU A 85 -10.16 29.84 17.30
N ASN A 86 -10.34 29.52 18.58
CA ASN A 86 -9.84 28.25 19.11
C ASN A 86 -10.58 27.05 18.50
N TYR A 87 -11.90 27.16 18.32
CA TYR A 87 -12.68 26.12 17.65
C TYR A 87 -12.23 25.92 16.19
N GLN A 88 -12.02 27.01 15.45
CA GLN A 88 -11.54 26.97 14.07
C GLN A 88 -10.13 26.36 13.97
N LYS A 89 -9.23 26.63 14.92
CA LYS A 89 -7.89 26.01 14.93
C LYS A 89 -7.96 24.48 15.02
N ASP A 90 -8.82 23.95 15.88
CA ASP A 90 -9.01 22.51 16.02
C ASP A 90 -9.64 21.88 14.78
N GLU A 91 -10.61 22.57 14.17
CA GLU A 91 -11.25 22.14 12.93
C GLU A 91 -10.27 22.14 11.75
N ILE A 92 -9.44 23.19 11.62
CA ILE A 92 -8.36 23.27 10.63
C ILE A 92 -7.38 22.11 10.82
N LYS A 93 -6.99 21.80 12.06
CA LYS A 93 -6.09 20.68 12.32
C LYS A 93 -6.70 19.34 11.88
N LYS A 94 -7.95 19.06 12.26
CA LYS A 94 -8.67 17.85 11.81
C LYS A 94 -8.80 17.80 10.29
N SER A 95 -9.09 18.93 9.66
CA SER A 95 -9.17 19.07 8.21
C SER A 95 -7.81 18.79 7.53
N GLN A 96 -6.71 19.27 8.10
CA GLN A 96 -5.35 18.97 7.63
C GLN A 96 -4.98 17.49 7.78
N GLU A 97 -5.39 16.83 8.86
CA GLU A 97 -5.19 15.39 9.06
C GLU A 97 -6.00 14.58 8.04
N ALA A 98 -7.28 14.92 7.83
CA ALA A 98 -8.13 14.31 6.83
C ALA A 98 -7.59 14.50 5.40
N THR A 99 -7.06 15.69 5.09
CA THR A 99 -6.44 15.99 3.79
C THR A 99 -5.17 15.17 3.57
N GLN A 100 -4.35 14.96 4.62
CA GLN A 100 -3.17 14.09 4.53
C GLN A 100 -3.54 12.63 4.26
N ILE A 101 -4.59 12.13 4.94
CA ILE A 101 -5.15 10.80 4.68
C ILE A 101 -5.61 10.70 3.24
N GLN A 102 -6.42 11.65 2.78
CA GLN A 102 -6.95 11.66 1.41
C GLN A 102 -5.82 11.74 0.36
N SER A 103 -4.80 12.55 0.60
CA SER A 103 -3.62 12.63 -0.28
C SER A 103 -2.88 11.31 -0.34
N PHE A 104 -2.67 10.66 0.82
CA PHE A 104 -2.06 9.34 0.89
C PHE A 104 -2.89 8.30 0.11
N GLU A 105 -4.20 8.23 0.35
CA GLU A 105 -5.10 7.27 -0.30
C GLU A 105 -5.10 7.47 -1.81
N THR A 106 -5.17 8.72 -2.27
CA THR A 106 -5.13 9.06 -3.70
C THR A 106 -3.83 8.57 -4.34
N THR A 107 -2.67 8.88 -3.75
CA THR A 107 -1.38 8.41 -4.26
C THR A 107 -1.27 6.89 -4.20
N PHE A 108 -1.71 6.27 -3.09
CA PHE A 108 -1.71 4.82 -2.93
C PHE A 108 -2.54 4.12 -4.02
N PHE A 109 -3.79 4.53 -4.23
CA PHE A 109 -4.66 3.88 -5.22
C PHE A 109 -4.17 4.13 -6.64
N ASN A 110 -3.56 5.28 -6.93
CA ASN A 110 -2.89 5.51 -8.21
C ASN A 110 -1.71 4.54 -8.41
N LEU A 111 -0.87 4.35 -7.39
CA LEU A 111 0.21 3.37 -7.44
C LEU A 111 -0.33 1.93 -7.58
N LEU A 112 -1.41 1.59 -6.88
CA LEU A 112 -2.03 0.27 -6.98
C LEU A 112 -2.60 0.02 -8.39
N ASN A 113 -3.25 1.02 -8.98
CA ASN A 113 -3.72 0.96 -10.36
C ASN A 113 -2.57 0.82 -11.36
N ASN A 114 -1.45 1.52 -11.13
CA ASN A 114 -0.25 1.35 -11.94
C ASN A 114 0.33 -0.07 -11.80
N GLN A 115 0.33 -0.65 -10.59
CA GLN A 115 0.75 -2.05 -10.40
C GLN A 115 -0.11 -3.00 -11.21
N ARG A 116 -1.44 -2.83 -11.16
CA ARG A 116 -2.37 -3.63 -11.95
C ARG A 116 -2.14 -3.46 -13.45
N SER A 117 -1.90 -2.25 -13.92
CA SER A 117 -1.55 -1.99 -15.33
C SER A 117 -0.24 -2.66 -15.73
N ILE A 118 0.77 -2.68 -14.84
CA ILE A 118 2.01 -3.43 -15.07
C ILE A 118 1.71 -4.94 -15.14
N THR A 119 0.87 -5.47 -14.25
CA THR A 119 0.43 -6.87 -14.29
C THR A 119 -0.26 -7.20 -15.62
N GLU A 120 -1.22 -6.37 -16.06
CA GLU A 120 -2.01 -6.60 -17.28
C GLU A 120 -1.16 -6.48 -18.56
N ASN A 121 -0.17 -5.58 -18.56
CA ASN A 121 0.68 -5.29 -19.72
C ASN A 121 2.03 -6.00 -19.71
N ILE A 122 2.34 -6.81 -18.69
CA ILE A 122 3.57 -7.61 -18.66
C ILE A 122 3.59 -8.54 -19.87
N LYS A 123 4.74 -8.62 -20.55
CA LYS A 123 4.94 -9.42 -21.76
C LYS A 123 6.26 -10.15 -21.64
N GLY A 124 6.20 -11.47 -21.62
CA GLY A 124 7.38 -12.33 -21.55
C GLY A 124 7.48 -13.24 -22.74
N ILE A 125 8.70 -13.53 -23.17
CA ILE A 125 8.97 -14.52 -24.20
C ILE A 125 9.38 -15.82 -23.52
N PHE A 126 8.62 -16.87 -23.80
CA PHE A 126 8.91 -18.22 -23.33
C PHE A 126 9.19 -19.15 -24.50
N THR A 127 9.80 -20.29 -24.19
CA THR A 127 10.14 -21.32 -25.16
C THR A 127 9.27 -22.54 -24.92
N THR A 128 8.73 -23.12 -25.99
CA THR A 128 8.03 -24.41 -25.96
C THR A 128 8.60 -25.35 -27.01
N SER A 129 8.45 -26.65 -26.75
CA SER A 129 8.58 -27.68 -27.76
C SER A 129 7.23 -28.33 -27.95
N LYS A 130 6.58 -28.02 -29.06
CA LYS A 130 5.42 -28.78 -29.53
C LYS A 130 5.85 -29.53 -30.77
N ASP A 131 5.60 -30.84 -30.81
CA ASP A 131 5.90 -31.70 -31.96
C ASP A 131 7.38 -31.61 -32.40
N LEU A 132 8.29 -31.59 -31.41
CA LEU A 132 9.75 -31.44 -31.57
C LEU A 132 10.20 -30.12 -32.25
N ASN A 133 9.26 -29.21 -32.54
CA ASN A 133 9.55 -27.88 -33.05
C ASN A 133 9.78 -26.88 -31.90
N TYR A 134 10.98 -26.29 -31.90
CA TYR A 134 11.35 -25.21 -31.00
C TYR A 134 10.70 -23.91 -31.46
N SER A 135 9.87 -23.32 -30.61
CA SER A 135 9.31 -21.99 -30.88
C SER A 135 9.33 -21.10 -29.66
N ARG A 136 9.54 -19.80 -29.93
CA ARG A 136 9.37 -18.74 -28.94
C ARG A 136 7.97 -18.19 -29.08
N PHE A 137 7.27 -18.06 -27.96
CA PHE A 137 5.92 -17.52 -27.91
C PHE A 137 5.86 -16.44 -26.85
N GLN A 138 5.03 -15.43 -27.10
CA GLN A 138 4.80 -14.34 -26.17
C GLN A 138 3.62 -14.68 -25.27
N ILE A 139 3.80 -14.48 -23.97
CA ILE A 139 2.75 -14.58 -22.96
C ILE A 139 2.55 -13.22 -22.31
N MET A 140 1.32 -12.92 -21.94
CA MET A 140 0.94 -11.63 -21.39
C MET A 140 0.11 -11.78 -20.11
N GLY A 141 0.07 -10.73 -19.30
CA GLY A 141 -0.85 -10.66 -18.17
C GLY A 141 -0.55 -11.68 -17.06
N LEU A 142 -1.60 -12.16 -16.39
CA LEU A 142 -1.49 -13.16 -15.32
C LEU A 142 -0.88 -14.49 -15.78
N ASP A 143 -1.04 -14.86 -17.06
CA ASP A 143 -0.45 -16.07 -17.61
C ASP A 143 1.08 -16.04 -17.58
N TYR A 144 1.70 -14.85 -17.60
CA TYR A 144 3.15 -14.71 -17.49
C TYR A 144 3.65 -15.34 -16.18
N PHE A 145 2.97 -15.08 -15.06
CA PHE A 145 3.36 -15.60 -13.74
C PHE A 145 3.11 -17.11 -13.64
N ARG A 146 2.02 -17.60 -14.24
CA ARG A 146 1.70 -19.04 -14.33
C ARG A 146 2.76 -19.81 -15.11
N ILE A 147 3.14 -19.32 -16.30
CA ILE A 147 4.17 -19.95 -17.14
C ILE A 147 5.55 -19.81 -16.50
N SER A 148 5.82 -18.72 -15.77
CA SER A 148 7.04 -18.56 -14.98
C SER A 148 7.18 -19.64 -13.90
N LYS A 149 6.09 -20.04 -13.22
CA LYS A 149 6.11 -21.20 -12.30
C LYS A 149 6.53 -22.48 -13.02
N GLN A 150 5.96 -22.74 -14.19
CA GLN A 150 6.31 -23.91 -14.99
C GLN A 150 7.79 -23.88 -15.38
N ALA A 151 8.30 -22.70 -15.78
CA ALA A 151 9.70 -22.53 -16.12
C ALA A 151 10.63 -22.83 -14.95
N LEU A 152 10.32 -22.33 -13.75
CA LEU A 152 11.06 -22.63 -12.54
C LEU A 152 11.01 -24.12 -12.19
N ASN A 153 9.86 -24.78 -12.35
CA ASN A 153 9.73 -26.23 -12.16
C ASN A 153 10.63 -27.02 -13.12
N TYR A 154 10.68 -26.66 -14.41
CA TYR A 154 11.56 -27.33 -15.38
C TYR A 154 13.03 -27.09 -15.09
N LEU A 155 13.41 -25.88 -14.68
CA LEU A 155 14.78 -25.58 -14.24
C LEU A 155 15.16 -26.43 -13.02
N PHE A 156 14.30 -26.48 -12.02
CA PHE A 156 14.51 -27.28 -10.82
C PHE A 156 14.61 -28.77 -11.16
N LYS A 157 13.74 -29.28 -12.04
CA LYS A 157 13.79 -30.68 -12.53
C LYS A 157 15.09 -30.97 -13.28
N SER A 158 15.60 -30.04 -14.07
CA SER A 158 16.85 -30.20 -14.82
C SER A 158 18.07 -30.21 -13.90
N ILE A 159 18.14 -29.26 -12.94
CA ILE A 159 19.21 -29.20 -11.93
C ILE A 159 19.19 -30.43 -11.04
N SER A 160 18.02 -30.94 -10.71
CA SER A 160 17.85 -32.13 -9.85
C SER A 160 17.93 -33.45 -10.61
N TYR A 161 18.12 -33.43 -11.93
CA TYR A 161 18.21 -34.65 -12.73
C TYR A 161 19.47 -35.46 -12.37
N LYS A 162 19.47 -36.77 -12.61
CA LYS A 162 20.58 -37.69 -12.22
C LYS A 162 21.93 -37.42 -12.89
N LYS A 163 21.93 -36.70 -14.01
CA LYS A 163 23.11 -36.30 -14.80
C LYS A 163 22.82 -34.99 -15.53
N HIS A 164 23.84 -34.25 -15.95
CA HIS A 164 23.64 -33.16 -16.89
C HIS A 164 23.06 -33.71 -18.20
N LEU A 165 21.97 -33.10 -18.67
CA LEU A 165 21.26 -33.54 -19.88
C LEU A 165 21.80 -32.92 -21.17
N GLY A 166 22.82 -32.06 -21.07
CA GLY A 166 23.26 -31.23 -22.20
C GLY A 166 22.30 -30.06 -22.47
N ARG A 167 22.51 -29.43 -23.61
CA ARG A 167 21.68 -28.35 -24.13
C ARG A 167 21.11 -28.76 -25.48
N PHE A 168 19.93 -28.25 -25.80
CA PHE A 168 19.29 -28.56 -27.07
C PHE A 168 20.12 -28.08 -28.29
N SER A 169 20.41 -29.00 -29.19
CA SER A 169 20.94 -28.76 -30.54
C SER A 169 19.97 -29.37 -31.57
N GLU A 170 19.71 -28.65 -32.66
CA GLU A 170 18.84 -29.14 -33.74
C GLU A 170 19.44 -30.37 -34.43
N GLU A 171 20.77 -30.47 -34.46
CA GLU A 171 21.51 -31.62 -35.01
C GLU A 171 21.26 -32.89 -34.19
N SER A 172 21.37 -32.81 -32.85
CA SER A 172 21.11 -33.99 -31.99
C SER A 172 19.65 -34.42 -32.00
N LEU A 173 18.70 -33.49 -32.22
CA LEU A 173 17.29 -33.84 -32.42
C LEU A 173 17.10 -34.62 -33.74
N LYS A 174 17.72 -34.17 -34.84
CA LYS A 174 17.64 -34.86 -36.14
C LYS A 174 18.27 -36.24 -36.09
N GLU A 175 19.40 -36.38 -35.40
CA GLU A 175 20.06 -37.68 -35.17
C GLU A 175 19.18 -38.63 -34.34
N GLU A 176 18.59 -38.16 -33.23
CA GLU A 176 17.67 -38.97 -32.41
C GLU A 176 16.43 -39.39 -33.21
N ILE A 177 15.83 -38.49 -34.00
CA ILE A 177 14.69 -38.82 -34.90
C ILE A 177 15.10 -39.85 -35.96
N ALA A 178 16.31 -39.73 -36.53
CA ALA A 178 16.81 -40.67 -37.53
C ALA A 178 17.00 -42.08 -36.96
N ILE A 179 17.55 -42.19 -35.75
CA ILE A 179 17.72 -43.48 -35.05
C ILE A 179 16.36 -44.13 -34.78
N ILE A 180 15.39 -43.37 -34.26
CA ILE A 180 14.05 -43.88 -33.95
C ILE A 180 13.34 -44.36 -35.23
N HIS A 181 13.49 -43.61 -36.33
CA HIS A 181 12.97 -44.01 -37.63
C HIS A 181 13.58 -45.30 -38.18
N GLU A 182 14.88 -45.49 -37.97
CA GLU A 182 15.60 -46.68 -38.40
C GLU A 182 15.20 -47.92 -37.59
N GLU A 183 14.96 -47.75 -36.29
CA GLU A 183 14.66 -48.85 -35.36
C GLU A 183 13.18 -49.26 -35.35
N TYR A 184 12.25 -48.31 -35.57
CA TYR A 184 10.80 -48.55 -35.51
C TYR A 184 10.02 -47.94 -36.70
N PRO A 185 10.23 -48.44 -37.94
CA PRO A 185 9.63 -47.86 -39.15
C PRO A 185 8.10 -47.98 -39.25
N GLN A 186 7.47 -48.78 -38.38
CA GLN A 186 6.02 -49.06 -38.37
C GLN A 186 5.21 -48.23 -37.36
N TYR A 187 5.85 -47.47 -36.46
CA TYR A 187 5.15 -46.68 -35.45
C TYR A 187 5.03 -45.22 -35.89
N GLU A 188 3.80 -44.70 -35.88
CA GLU A 188 3.51 -43.29 -36.19
C GLU A 188 4.18 -42.40 -35.12
N HIS A 189 4.87 -41.35 -35.57
CA HIS A 189 5.71 -40.44 -34.77
C HIS A 189 5.11 -39.97 -33.44
N GLU A 190 3.78 -39.93 -33.35
CA GLU A 190 3.02 -39.40 -32.23
C GLU A 190 3.09 -40.25 -30.94
N LEU A 191 3.33 -41.57 -31.04
CA LEU A 191 3.16 -42.50 -29.90
C LEU A 191 4.41 -42.78 -29.06
N LEU A 192 5.63 -42.53 -29.56
CA LEU A 192 6.90 -42.79 -28.84
C LEU A 192 7.33 -41.65 -27.87
N LEU A 193 6.58 -40.53 -27.85
CA LEU A 193 7.02 -39.22 -27.34
C LEU A 193 6.64 -38.88 -25.88
N THR A 194 6.45 -39.83 -24.97
CA THR A 194 5.94 -39.49 -23.61
C THR A 194 7.04 -39.25 -22.57
N GLU A 195 8.12 -40.04 -22.53
CA GLU A 195 9.26 -39.80 -21.61
C GLU A 195 10.42 -39.01 -22.27
N GLU A 196 10.72 -39.25 -23.56
CA GLU A 196 11.76 -38.52 -24.29
C GLU A 196 11.44 -37.03 -24.49
N ASN A 197 10.15 -36.69 -24.60
CA ASN A 197 9.67 -35.31 -24.71
C ASN A 197 10.00 -34.48 -23.47
N ASP A 198 10.00 -35.11 -22.29
CA ASP A 198 10.38 -34.44 -21.06
C ASP A 198 11.89 -34.15 -21.00
N ILE A 199 12.75 -35.08 -21.45
CA ILE A 199 14.19 -34.85 -21.53
C ILE A 199 14.51 -33.76 -22.55
N GLN A 200 13.86 -33.76 -23.71
CA GLN A 200 14.04 -32.73 -24.73
C GLN A 200 13.58 -31.36 -24.25
N LYS A 201 12.45 -31.27 -23.54
CA LYS A 201 12.05 -30.05 -22.84
C LYS A 201 13.14 -29.57 -21.88
N LEU A 202 13.70 -30.43 -21.04
CA LEU A 202 14.76 -30.04 -20.10
C LEU A 202 16.02 -29.53 -20.83
N LYS A 203 16.45 -30.18 -21.92
CA LYS A 203 17.56 -29.70 -22.79
C LYS A 203 17.28 -28.30 -23.37
N ILE A 204 16.03 -28.02 -23.75
CA ILE A 204 15.60 -26.71 -24.24
C ILE A 204 15.67 -25.66 -23.13
N PHE A 205 15.17 -25.97 -21.93
CA PHE A 205 15.27 -25.08 -20.78
C PHE A 205 16.75 -24.82 -20.42
N ASN A 206 17.62 -25.82 -20.49
CA ASN A 206 19.05 -25.64 -20.26
C ASN A 206 19.67 -24.65 -21.24
N LYS A 207 19.26 -24.71 -22.51
CA LYS A 207 19.68 -23.73 -23.53
C LYS A 207 19.13 -22.34 -23.24
N THR A 208 17.81 -22.21 -23.02
CA THR A 208 17.12 -20.94 -22.82
C THR A 208 17.65 -20.17 -21.61
N TYR A 209 17.94 -20.87 -20.51
CA TYR A 209 18.39 -20.27 -19.25
C TYR A 209 19.90 -20.42 -18.99
N ASN A 210 20.65 -20.88 -20.00
CA ASN A 210 22.10 -21.04 -19.95
C ASN A 210 22.59 -21.92 -18.77
N LEU A 211 21.90 -23.04 -18.48
CA LEU A 211 22.38 -24.05 -17.53
C LEU A 211 23.56 -24.81 -18.15
N THR A 212 24.79 -24.48 -17.73
CA THR A 212 26.01 -25.20 -18.14
C THR A 212 26.17 -26.50 -17.35
N GLU A 213 27.04 -27.39 -17.83
CA GLU A 213 27.49 -28.56 -17.09
C GLU A 213 28.17 -28.15 -15.77
N ASP A 214 29.06 -27.16 -15.80
CA ASP A 214 29.71 -26.61 -14.59
C ASP A 214 28.68 -26.09 -13.55
N ILE A 215 27.65 -25.35 -13.97
CA ILE A 215 26.60 -24.90 -13.04
C ILE A 215 25.87 -26.10 -12.45
N TRP A 216 25.56 -27.11 -13.27
CA TRP A 216 24.87 -28.32 -12.82
C TRP A 216 25.74 -29.15 -11.87
N ASP A 217 27.01 -29.37 -12.17
CA ASP A 217 27.94 -30.14 -11.35
C ASP A 217 28.08 -29.53 -9.96
N ASN A 218 28.25 -28.20 -9.90
CA ASN A 218 28.35 -27.44 -8.65
C ASN A 218 27.08 -27.52 -7.79
N LEU A 219 25.91 -27.80 -8.39
CA LEU A 219 24.62 -27.85 -7.70
C LEU A 219 24.08 -29.26 -7.49
N SER A 220 24.55 -30.24 -8.26
CA SER A 220 24.05 -31.62 -8.22
C SER A 220 24.07 -32.18 -6.80
N ARG A 221 25.09 -31.79 -6.02
CA ARG A 221 25.37 -32.23 -4.63
C ARG A 221 24.90 -31.26 -3.54
N THR A 222 24.24 -30.16 -3.89
CA THR A 222 23.76 -29.18 -2.90
C THR A 222 22.36 -29.51 -2.39
N GLU A 223 21.98 -28.84 -1.30
CA GLU A 223 20.63 -28.93 -0.73
C GLU A 223 19.56 -28.45 -1.72
N VAL A 224 18.33 -28.96 -1.55
CA VAL A 224 17.19 -28.64 -2.40
C VAL A 224 16.94 -27.13 -2.48
N PHE A 225 17.09 -26.42 -1.35
CA PHE A 225 16.93 -24.96 -1.30
C PHE A 225 17.90 -24.21 -2.21
N GLU A 226 19.17 -24.62 -2.26
CA GLU A 226 20.17 -23.99 -3.13
C GLU A 226 19.84 -24.23 -4.61
N LYS A 227 19.27 -25.39 -4.96
CA LYS A 227 18.79 -25.69 -6.32
C LYS A 227 17.60 -24.82 -6.71
N GLU A 228 16.65 -24.59 -5.81
CA GLU A 228 15.54 -23.65 -6.05
C GLU A 228 16.01 -22.22 -6.22
N LYS A 229 16.88 -21.77 -5.31
CA LYS A 229 17.48 -20.43 -5.35
C LYS A 229 18.20 -20.23 -6.68
N LYS A 230 18.98 -21.22 -7.14
CA LYS A 230 19.61 -21.15 -8.46
C LYS A 230 18.60 -21.13 -9.61
N SER A 231 17.54 -21.94 -9.53
CA SER A 231 16.50 -21.95 -10.56
C SER A 231 15.88 -20.57 -10.73
N TYR A 232 15.61 -19.87 -9.62
CA TYR A 232 15.17 -18.48 -9.67
C TYR A 232 16.25 -17.53 -10.21
N GLU A 233 17.52 -17.68 -9.80
CA GLU A 233 18.62 -16.84 -10.32
C GLU A 233 18.74 -16.92 -11.85
N LEU A 234 18.69 -18.14 -12.41
CA LEU A 234 18.76 -18.36 -13.85
C LEU A 234 17.53 -17.81 -14.57
N PHE A 235 16.33 -18.05 -14.02
CA PHE A 235 15.10 -17.47 -14.52
C PHE A 235 15.15 -15.93 -14.52
N PHE A 236 15.58 -15.34 -13.41
CA PHE A 236 15.66 -13.90 -13.23
C PHE A 236 16.61 -13.28 -14.26
N LYS A 237 17.77 -13.87 -14.54
CA LYS A 237 18.70 -13.33 -15.55
C LYS A 237 18.06 -13.17 -16.93
N VAL A 238 17.21 -14.13 -17.33
CA VAL A 238 16.51 -14.08 -18.62
C VAL A 238 15.35 -13.09 -18.60
N HIS A 239 14.56 -13.07 -17.52
CA HIS A 239 13.32 -12.29 -17.39
C HIS A 239 13.45 -11.00 -16.57
N HIS A 240 14.68 -10.50 -16.35
CA HIS A 240 14.94 -9.43 -15.39
C HIS A 240 14.25 -8.11 -15.77
N TYR A 241 14.02 -7.88 -17.07
CA TYR A 241 13.35 -6.66 -17.54
C TYR A 241 11.89 -6.65 -17.09
N GLU A 242 11.19 -7.77 -17.21
CA GLU A 242 9.79 -7.91 -16.85
C GLU A 242 9.63 -8.03 -15.33
N ILE A 243 10.22 -9.07 -14.74
CA ILE A 243 10.01 -9.40 -13.33
C ILE A 243 10.70 -8.39 -12.40
N GLY A 244 11.85 -7.85 -12.82
CA GLY A 244 12.55 -6.82 -12.08
C GLY A 244 11.80 -5.49 -12.09
N HIS A 245 11.17 -5.10 -13.19
CA HIS A 245 10.30 -3.93 -13.23
C HIS A 245 9.08 -4.11 -12.33
N TYR A 246 8.41 -5.27 -12.45
CA TYR A 246 7.24 -5.61 -11.65
C TYR A 246 7.50 -5.54 -10.13
N PHE A 247 8.53 -6.24 -9.62
CA PHE A 247 8.81 -6.26 -8.18
C PHE A 247 9.45 -4.97 -7.66
N ARG A 248 10.16 -4.21 -8.51
CA ARG A 248 10.65 -2.87 -8.12
C ARG A 248 9.48 -1.91 -7.90
N HIS A 249 8.45 -1.98 -8.75
CA HIS A 249 7.25 -1.18 -8.55
C HIS A 249 6.52 -1.59 -7.27
N LEU A 250 6.29 -2.89 -7.04
CA LEU A 250 5.73 -3.40 -5.78
C LEU A 250 6.50 -2.92 -4.54
N TYR A 251 7.84 -3.00 -4.57
CA TYR A 251 8.71 -2.48 -3.52
C TYR A 251 8.44 -0.98 -3.26
N ASN A 252 8.31 -0.18 -4.30
CA ASN A 252 8.06 1.26 -4.15
C ASN A 252 6.70 1.54 -3.47
N ILE A 253 5.67 0.73 -3.75
CA ILE A 253 4.37 0.85 -3.06
C ILE A 253 4.52 0.54 -1.57
N LEU A 254 5.18 -0.57 -1.22
CA LEU A 254 5.41 -0.94 0.18
C LEU A 254 6.27 0.09 0.91
N ASN A 255 7.27 0.64 0.22
CA ASN A 255 8.13 1.70 0.75
C ASN A 255 7.36 3.01 0.94
N PHE A 256 6.40 3.32 0.06
CA PHE A 256 5.50 4.46 0.22
C PHE A 256 4.64 4.33 1.49
N ILE A 257 4.05 3.15 1.73
CA ILE A 257 3.29 2.87 2.98
C ILE A 257 4.18 3.04 4.22
N GLU A 258 5.41 2.53 4.20
CA GLU A 258 6.30 2.71 5.37
C GLU A 258 6.71 4.17 5.58
N SER A 259 6.93 4.90 4.49
CA SER A 259 7.31 6.31 4.57
C SER A 259 6.17 7.16 5.14
N SER A 260 4.92 6.88 4.76
CA SER A 260 3.76 7.55 5.34
C SER A 260 3.56 7.17 6.81
N GLU A 261 3.82 5.92 7.20
CA GLU A 261 3.73 5.47 8.60
C GLU A 261 4.62 6.30 9.53
N LYS A 262 5.86 6.58 9.10
CA LYS A 262 6.78 7.46 9.83
C LYS A 262 6.25 8.88 9.94
N HIS A 263 5.82 9.47 8.82
CA HIS A 263 5.30 10.84 8.78
C HIS A 263 4.03 11.03 9.63
N PHE A 264 3.12 10.06 9.62
CA PHE A 264 1.90 10.09 10.41
C PHE A 264 2.19 9.94 11.90
N SER A 265 3.15 9.07 12.25
CA SER A 265 3.61 8.88 13.63
C SER A 265 4.21 10.17 14.21
N GLU A 266 5.07 10.86 13.46
CA GLU A 266 5.65 12.16 13.86
C GLU A 266 4.58 13.22 14.16
N ARG A 267 3.46 13.19 13.43
CA ARG A 267 2.32 14.09 13.62
C ARG A 267 1.28 13.61 14.64
N ASN A 268 1.50 12.45 15.27
CA ASN A 268 0.55 11.78 16.16
C ASN A 268 -0.82 11.50 15.51
N ILE A 269 -0.83 11.20 14.20
CA ILE A 269 -2.02 10.83 13.45
C ILE A 269 -2.18 9.31 13.54
N VAL A 270 -3.31 8.85 14.09
CA VAL A 270 -3.63 7.42 14.14
C VAL A 270 -4.18 7.00 12.79
N PHE A 271 -3.47 6.09 12.09
CA PHE A 271 -3.86 5.62 10.77
C PHE A 271 -3.43 4.17 10.53
N ASP A 272 -4.35 3.35 10.03
CA ASP A 272 -4.12 1.93 9.76
C ASP A 272 -3.44 1.72 8.40
N HIS A 273 -2.11 1.82 8.39
CA HIS A 273 -1.29 1.57 7.22
C HIS A 273 -1.34 0.10 6.76
N LYS A 274 -1.53 -0.85 7.68
CA LYS A 274 -1.52 -2.29 7.37
C LYS A 274 -2.68 -2.66 6.46
N LYS A 275 -3.84 -2.01 6.62
CA LYS A 275 -4.99 -2.15 5.71
C LYS A 275 -4.61 -1.99 4.23
N TYR A 276 -3.73 -1.05 3.89
CA TYR A 276 -3.34 -0.78 2.50
C TYR A 276 -2.38 -1.84 1.96
N ALA A 277 -1.53 -2.41 2.81
CA ALA A 277 -0.74 -3.58 2.43
C ALA A 277 -1.61 -4.81 2.16
N ASN A 278 -2.67 -5.01 2.95
CA ASN A 278 -3.65 -6.08 2.72
C ASN A 278 -4.37 -5.90 1.36
N PHE A 279 -4.64 -4.66 0.94
CA PHE A 279 -5.20 -4.40 -0.41
C PHE A 279 -4.26 -4.81 -1.53
N ILE A 280 -2.94 -4.61 -1.37
CA ILE A 280 -1.95 -5.09 -2.33
C ILE A 280 -2.01 -6.62 -2.38
N GLN A 281 -1.90 -7.28 -1.23
CA GLN A 281 -1.92 -8.74 -1.14
C GLN A 281 -3.19 -9.33 -1.77
N ALA A 282 -4.36 -8.74 -1.49
CA ALA A 282 -5.65 -9.21 -2.03
C ALA A 282 -5.77 -9.10 -3.56
N GLN A 283 -4.93 -8.28 -4.21
CA GLN A 283 -4.90 -8.17 -5.67
C GLN A 283 -3.86 -9.09 -6.33
N MET A 284 -2.91 -9.63 -5.57
CA MET A 284 -1.87 -10.50 -6.09
C MET A 284 -2.38 -11.95 -6.20
N SER A 285 -2.15 -12.58 -7.35
CA SER A 285 -2.39 -14.00 -7.53
C SER A 285 -1.39 -14.86 -6.74
N SER A 286 -1.72 -16.13 -6.48
CA SER A 286 -0.80 -17.08 -5.85
C SER A 286 0.49 -17.27 -6.66
N PHE A 287 0.43 -17.16 -7.99
CA PHE A 287 1.62 -17.21 -8.85
C PHE A 287 2.53 -15.98 -8.68
N GLU A 288 1.96 -14.78 -8.52
CA GLU A 288 2.71 -13.55 -8.21
C GLU A 288 3.36 -13.64 -6.82
N LEU A 289 2.62 -14.12 -5.81
CA LEU A 289 3.13 -14.33 -4.46
C LEU A 289 4.25 -15.37 -4.41
N MET A 290 4.13 -16.48 -5.14
CA MET A 290 5.18 -17.49 -5.26
C MET A 290 6.45 -16.90 -5.88
N LEU A 291 6.33 -16.11 -6.96
CA LEU A 291 7.50 -15.46 -7.56
C LEU A 291 8.10 -14.41 -6.64
N LEU A 292 7.27 -13.72 -5.85
CA LEU A 292 7.73 -12.77 -4.83
C LEU A 292 8.53 -13.49 -3.75
N PHE A 293 8.07 -14.66 -3.30
CA PHE A 293 8.80 -15.49 -2.33
C PHE A 293 10.23 -15.77 -2.79
N TYR A 294 10.43 -16.22 -4.03
CA TYR A 294 11.79 -16.44 -4.54
C TYR A 294 12.55 -15.13 -4.80
N ASN A 295 11.86 -14.06 -5.23
CA ASN A 295 12.47 -12.75 -5.42
C ASN A 295 13.11 -12.24 -4.13
N VAL A 296 12.39 -12.29 -3.00
CA VAL A 296 12.88 -11.73 -1.73
C VAL A 296 14.09 -12.47 -1.16
N LEU A 297 14.42 -13.65 -1.65
CA LEU A 297 15.67 -14.35 -1.29
C LEU A 297 16.93 -13.63 -1.80
N PHE A 298 16.79 -12.73 -2.77
CA PHE A 298 17.89 -11.97 -3.38
C PHE A 298 17.84 -10.47 -3.05
N PHE A 299 16.73 -9.96 -2.49
CA PHE A 299 16.50 -8.53 -2.29
C PHE A 299 16.07 -8.22 -0.85
N ASP A 300 17.04 -8.02 0.05
CA ASP A 300 16.80 -7.81 1.49
C ASP A 300 15.89 -6.63 1.82
N LYS A 301 15.98 -5.54 1.05
CA LYS A 301 15.11 -4.36 1.24
C LYS A 301 13.64 -4.71 1.01
N THR A 302 13.36 -5.47 -0.05
CA THR A 302 12.01 -5.95 -0.36
C THR A 302 11.56 -7.00 0.64
N LYS A 303 12.45 -7.94 1.00
CA LYS A 303 12.20 -8.98 2.02
C LYS A 303 11.72 -8.37 3.33
N ARG A 304 12.40 -7.34 3.83
CA ARG A 304 12.04 -6.64 5.07
C ARG A 304 10.62 -6.09 5.03
N LEU A 305 10.24 -5.44 3.94
CA LEU A 305 8.90 -4.86 3.78
C LEU A 305 7.81 -5.93 3.61
N VAL A 306 8.10 -6.97 2.82
CA VAL A 306 7.21 -8.12 2.63
C VAL A 306 6.91 -8.81 3.96
N LEU A 307 7.92 -9.03 4.79
CA LEU A 307 7.78 -9.60 6.13
C LEU A 307 7.05 -8.65 7.09
N LYS A 308 7.41 -7.36 7.09
CA LYS A 308 6.78 -6.35 7.96
C LYS A 308 5.26 -6.31 7.77
N TYR A 309 4.80 -6.41 6.52
CA TYR A 309 3.39 -6.29 6.18
C TYR A 309 2.65 -7.61 6.00
N GLY A 310 3.33 -8.76 6.08
CA GLY A 310 2.69 -10.07 5.90
C GLY A 310 2.19 -10.30 4.47
N ILE A 311 2.90 -9.79 3.44
CA ILE A 311 2.43 -9.88 2.05
C ILE A 311 2.30 -11.35 1.58
N LEU A 312 3.08 -12.26 2.16
CA LEU A 312 3.04 -13.69 1.82
C LEU A 312 2.07 -14.50 2.70
N ASP A 313 1.29 -13.87 3.59
CA ASP A 313 0.42 -14.60 4.54
C ASP A 313 -0.62 -15.50 3.87
N ASN A 314 -1.04 -15.18 2.63
CA ASN A 314 -1.97 -15.98 1.82
C ASN A 314 -1.29 -16.92 0.81
N LEU A 315 0.05 -17.04 0.85
CA LEU A 315 0.78 -17.98 0.01
C LEU A 315 0.85 -19.34 0.71
N ALA A 316 0.30 -20.37 0.08
CA ALA A 316 0.35 -21.72 0.60
C ALA A 316 1.71 -22.38 0.29
N LYS A 317 2.21 -23.25 1.17
CA LYS A 317 3.43 -24.04 0.92
C LYS A 317 3.36 -24.82 -0.40
N GLU A 318 2.18 -25.32 -0.74
CA GLU A 318 1.87 -26.12 -1.93
C GLU A 318 1.93 -25.30 -3.23
N ASP A 319 1.95 -23.96 -3.14
CA ASP A 319 2.06 -23.09 -4.30
C ASP A 319 3.50 -22.88 -4.76
N LEU A 320 4.49 -23.29 -3.98
CA LEU A 320 5.91 -23.21 -4.33
C LEU A 320 6.33 -24.25 -5.38
N ILE A 321 7.58 -24.16 -5.87
CA ILE A 321 8.11 -25.15 -6.84
C ILE A 321 8.49 -26.47 -6.15
N ASN A 322 8.86 -26.40 -4.87
CA ASN A 322 9.03 -27.55 -3.98
C ASN A 322 8.47 -27.23 -2.58
N THR A 323 7.88 -28.24 -1.93
CA THR A 323 7.22 -28.13 -0.60
C THR A 323 8.16 -28.43 0.57
N SER A 324 9.46 -28.55 0.33
CA SER A 324 10.43 -28.96 1.36
C SER A 324 10.56 -27.96 2.52
N ASP A 325 10.72 -28.50 3.73
CA ASP A 325 10.57 -27.78 5.00
C ASP A 325 11.70 -26.78 5.39
N TYR A 326 12.59 -26.39 4.47
CA TYR A 326 13.68 -25.43 4.77
C TYR A 326 13.23 -23.96 4.91
N PHE A 327 11.92 -23.70 5.02
CA PHE A 327 11.36 -22.35 5.22
C PHE A 327 11.94 -21.64 6.45
N GLU A 328 12.31 -22.39 7.48
CA GLU A 328 12.92 -21.85 8.70
C GLU A 328 14.21 -21.06 8.42
N GLN A 329 14.99 -21.46 7.41
CA GLN A 329 16.23 -20.77 7.03
C GLN A 329 15.97 -19.39 6.40
N THR A 330 14.78 -19.19 5.83
CA THR A 330 14.42 -17.94 5.14
C THR A 330 13.87 -16.88 6.09
N GLY A 331 13.43 -17.26 7.29
CA GLY A 331 12.65 -16.40 8.20
C GLY A 331 11.22 -16.12 7.73
N ILE A 332 10.76 -16.78 6.65
CA ILE A 332 9.40 -16.69 6.13
C ILE A 332 8.61 -17.90 6.64
N LYS A 333 7.49 -17.65 7.32
CA LYS A 333 6.58 -18.71 7.76
C LYS A 333 5.39 -18.78 6.81
N LEU A 334 5.28 -19.87 6.08
CA LEU A 334 4.15 -20.15 5.20
C LEU A 334 3.21 -21.16 5.87
N LYS A 335 1.93 -21.05 5.55
CA LYS A 335 0.87 -21.96 5.99
C LYS A 335 0.61 -23.03 4.92
N THR A 336 0.12 -24.19 5.32
CA THR A 336 -0.51 -25.14 4.38
C THR A 336 -1.84 -24.59 3.89
N ARG A 337 -2.38 -25.13 2.80
CA ARG A 337 -3.74 -24.76 2.35
C ARG A 337 -4.80 -25.01 3.42
N ASP A 338 -4.67 -26.10 4.17
CA ASP A 338 -5.59 -26.41 5.26
C ASP A 338 -5.49 -25.37 6.38
N GLU A 339 -4.29 -24.95 6.77
CA GLU A 339 -4.08 -23.90 7.77
C GLU A 339 -4.65 -22.54 7.32
N LEU A 340 -4.63 -22.25 6.02
CA LEU A 340 -5.22 -21.02 5.45
C LEU A 340 -6.75 -21.01 5.49
N LEU A 341 -7.41 -22.17 5.38
CA LEU A 341 -8.88 -22.25 5.43
C LEU A 341 -9.45 -21.87 6.81
N PHE A 342 -8.63 -21.97 7.86
CA PHE A 342 -9.03 -21.75 9.26
C PHE A 342 -8.35 -20.53 9.91
N SER A 343 -7.65 -19.70 9.14
CA SER A 343 -6.96 -18.49 9.62
C SER A 343 -7.65 -17.22 9.21
#